data_AF-A0A960BBV3-F1
#
_entry.id   AF-A0A960BBV3-F1
#
_cell.length_a   1.000
_cell.length_b   1.000
_cell.length_c   1.000
_cell.angle_alpha   90.00
_cell.angle_beta   90.00
_cell.angle_gamma   90.00
#
_symmetry.space_group_name_H-M   'P 1'
#
loop_
_entity.id
_entity.type
_entity.pdbx_description
1 polymer ?
#
loop_
_entity_poly.entity_id
_entity_poly.type
_entity_poly.pdbx_seq_one_letter_code
_entity_poly.pdbx_strand_id
1 'polypeptide(L)' 'MDELIALYDEHGHPSGAAPRSRMRAENLRHGATAVVVRNSSGQVYVHRRTPTKDVYPGRRDFAAGGVIGAGEEPDAAA' A
#
# COMPACT_ATOMS: atom_id res chain seq x y z
N MET A 1 -17.40 3.36 4.01
CA MET A 1 -17.17 1.99 4.54
C MET A 1 -15.66 1.85 4.67
N ASP A 2 -15.16 1.43 5.83
CA ASP A 2 -13.73 1.24 6.00
C ASP A 2 -13.28 -0.01 5.23
N GLU A 3 -12.24 0.12 4.42
CA GLU A 3 -11.73 -0.92 3.53
C GLU A 3 -11.14 -2.08 4.35
N LEU A 4 -11.40 -3.34 3.97
CA LEU A 4 -10.77 -4.50 4.60
C LEU A 4 -9.44 -4.79 3.92
N ILE A 5 -8.36 -4.84 4.70
CA ILE A 5 -6.99 -5.04 4.24
C ILE A 5 -6.52 -6.44 4.58
N ALA A 6 -5.84 -7.10 3.64
CA ALA A 6 -5.22 -8.39 3.84
C ALA A 6 -4.05 -8.30 4.84
N LEU A 7 -4.14 -9.09 5.91
CA LEU A 7 -3.06 -9.27 6.87
C LEU A 7 -2.16 -10.42 6.44
N TYR A 8 -0.88 -10.27 6.73
CA TYR A 8 0.14 -11.26 6.39
C TYR A 8 0.92 -11.64 7.64
N ASP A 9 1.26 -12.92 7.75
CA ASP A 9 2.16 -13.40 8.80
C ASP A 9 3.63 -13.01 8.52
N GLU A 10 4.54 -13.48 9.37
CA GLU A 10 5.97 -13.22 9.22
C GLU A 10 6.63 -13.96 8.04
N HIS A 11 5.98 -15.00 7.53
CA HIS A 11 6.42 -15.79 6.38
C HIS A 11 5.86 -15.26 5.05
N GLY A 12 4.99 -14.25 5.09
CA GLY A 12 4.37 -13.67 3.91
C GLY A 12 3.17 -14.45 3.40
N HIS A 13 2.52 -15.24 4.26
CA HIS A 13 1.25 -15.89 3.93
C HIS A 13 0.06 -15.08 4.45
N PRO A 14 -1.09 -15.09 3.74
CA PRO A 14 -2.33 -14.50 4.23
C PRO A 14 -2.71 -15.07 5.61
N SER A 15 -2.97 -14.20 6.57
CA SER A 15 -3.27 -14.58 7.97
C SER A 15 -4.59 -14.00 8.50
N GLY A 16 -5.30 -13.23 7.67
CA GLY A 16 -6.62 -12.68 8.01
C GLY A 16 -6.88 -11.35 7.30
N ALA A 17 -7.85 -10.60 7.82
CA ALA A 17 -8.16 -9.26 7.35
C ALA A 17 -8.54 -8.34 8.52
N ALA A 18 -8.27 -7.04 8.36
CA ALA A 18 -8.71 -6.01 9.31
C ALA A 18 -9.17 -4.74 8.58
N PRO A 19 -10.07 -3.95 9.17
CA PRO A 19 -10.36 -2.62 8.66
C PRO A 19 -9.08 -1.78 8.58
N ARG A 20 -8.93 -1.00 7.51
CA ARG A 20 -7.73 -0.19 7.24
C ARG A 20 -7.41 0.74 8.42
N SER A 21 -8.42 1.34 9.03
CA SER A 21 -8.24 2.20 10.21
C SER A 21 -7.55 1.45 11.36
N ARG A 22 -8.00 0.24 11.67
CA ARG A 22 -7.41 -0.63 12.70
C ARG A 22 -5.99 -1.05 12.32
N MET A 23 -5.80 -1.51 11.08
CA MET A 23 -4.48 -1.91 10.58
C MET A 23 -3.46 -0.77 10.70
N ARG A 24 -3.86 0.49 10.46
CA ARG A 24 -2.99 1.66 10.67
C ARG A 24 -2.77 1.95 12.16
N ALA A 25 -3.82 1.96 12.97
CA ALA A 25 -3.74 2.33 14.38
C ALA A 25 -2.90 1.35 15.21
N GLU A 26 -3.00 0.05 14.92
CA GLU A 26 -2.27 -1.02 15.63
C GLU A 26 -0.99 -1.44 14.90
N ASN A 27 -0.67 -0.81 13.76
CA ASN A 27 0.46 -1.16 12.90
C ASN A 27 0.51 -2.67 12.56
N LEU A 28 -0.64 -3.24 12.19
CA LEU A 28 -0.76 -4.65 11.87
C LEU A 28 0.03 -4.99 10.60
N ARG A 29 0.63 -6.18 10.55
CA ARG A 29 1.41 -6.64 9.39
C ARG A 29 0.47 -6.94 8.22
N HIS A 30 0.70 -6.26 7.09
CA HIS A 30 -0.20 -6.26 5.93
C HIS A 30 0.57 -6.26 4.63
N GLY A 31 -0.11 -6.66 3.55
CA GLY A 31 0.42 -6.63 2.20
C GLY A 31 0.28 -5.24 1.56
N ALA A 32 1.21 -4.89 0.68
CA ALA A 32 1.17 -3.69 -0.14
C ALA A 32 1.90 -3.91 -1.46
N THR A 33 1.45 -3.25 -2.51
CA THR A 33 2.10 -3.21 -3.83
C THR A 33 2.69 -1.84 -4.09
N ALA A 34 3.73 -1.80 -4.91
CA ALA A 34 4.39 -0.56 -5.30
C ALA A 34 4.94 -0.64 -6.73
N VAL A 35 4.49 0.27 -7.58
CA VAL A 35 4.92 0.43 -8.97
C VAL A 35 5.88 1.61 -9.07
N VAL A 36 7.09 1.36 -9.58
CA VAL A 36 8.08 2.41 -9.88
C VAL A 36 8.03 2.72 -11.36
N VAL A 37 7.57 3.93 -11.69
CA VAL A 37 7.47 4.40 -13.08
C VAL A 37 8.79 5.03 -13.51
N ARG A 38 9.29 4.64 -14.69
CA ARG A 38 10.51 5.18 -15.30
C ARG A 38 10.22 5.74 -16.69
N ASN A 39 10.90 6.81 -17.07
CA ASN A 39 10.89 7.28 -18.46
C ASN A 39 11.84 6.46 -19.35
N SER A 40 11.86 6.72 -20.66
CA SER A 40 12.73 6.03 -21.62
C SER A 40 14.23 6.21 -21.36
N SER A 41 14.61 7.24 -20.61
CA SER A 41 15.98 7.49 -20.15
C SER A 41 16.30 6.80 -18.82
N GLY A 42 15.38 6.02 -18.25
CA GLY A 42 15.55 5.27 -17.00
C GLY A 42 15.38 6.08 -15.71
N GLN A 43 14.98 7.36 -15.79
CA GLN A 43 14.77 8.21 -14.62
C GLN A 43 13.44 7.88 -13.92
N VAL A 44 13.44 7.90 -12.59
CA VAL A 44 12.26 7.58 -11.76
C VAL A 44 11.33 8.78 -11.64
N TYR A 45 10.04 8.55 -11.83
CA TYR A 45 9.01 9.53 -11.55
C TYR A 45 8.85 9.71 -10.02
N VAL A 46 8.90 10.96 -9.56
CA VAL A 46 8.68 11.33 -8.15
C VAL A 46 7.51 12.31 -8.07
N HIS A 47 6.52 11.99 -7.25
CA HIS A 47 5.35 12.83 -7.02
C HIS A 47 5.29 13.35 -5.59
N ARG A 48 4.45 14.37 -5.37
CA ARG A 48 4.07 14.80 -4.02
C ARG A 48 2.72 14.19 -3.68
N ARG A 49 2.64 13.49 -2.54
CA ARG A 49 1.40 12.92 -2.01
C ARG A 49 0.40 14.01 -1.68
N THR A 50 -0.89 13.74 -1.89
CA THR A 50 -1.96 14.66 -1.47
C THR A 50 -1.86 14.96 0.04
N PRO A 51 -2.18 16.19 0.48
CA PRO A 51 -2.31 16.52 1.90
C PRO A 51 -3.35 15.69 2.65
N THR A 52 -4.30 15.06 1.92
CA THR A 52 -5.37 14.24 2.51
C THR A 52 -4.98 12.78 2.77
N LYS A 53 -3.74 12.36 2.44
CA LYS A 53 -3.27 11.00 2.74
C LYS A 53 -3.25 10.75 4.25
N ASP A 54 -3.74 9.58 4.65
CA ASP A 54 -3.67 9.05 6.02
C ASP A 54 -2.23 8.86 6.52
N VAL A 55 -1.33 8.45 5.62
CA VAL A 55 0.08 8.24 5.91
C VAL A 55 0.94 9.17 5.05
N TYR A 56 1.87 9.89 5.68
CA TYR A 56 2.84 10.79 5.03
C TYR A 56 2.20 11.85 4.09
N PRO A 57 1.22 12.65 4.55
CA PRO A 57 0.61 13.69 3.74
C PRO A 57 1.65 14.72 3.26
N GLY A 58 1.54 15.15 2.00
CA GLY A 58 2.39 16.19 1.43
C GLY A 58 3.86 15.80 1.19
N ARG A 59 4.29 14.58 1.52
CA ARG A 59 5.66 14.10 1.27
C ARG A 59 5.90 13.71 -0.20
N ARG A 60 7.16 13.65 -0.60
CA ARG A 60 7.56 13.10 -1.90
C ARG A 60 7.59 11.57 -1.85
N ASP A 61 7.15 10.93 -2.92
CA ASP A 61 7.04 9.49 -3.07
C ASP A 61 7.46 9.10 -4.50
N PHE A 62 8.13 7.96 -4.63
CA PHE A 62 8.71 7.48 -5.89
C PHE A 62 7.98 6.24 -6.43
N ALA A 63 6.95 5.74 -5.72
CA ALA A 63 6.14 4.63 -6.16
C ALA A 63 4.65 4.95 -6.08
N ALA A 64 3.89 4.48 -7.07
CA ALA A 64 2.43 4.44 -6.99
C ALA A 64 2.00 3.09 -6.43
N GLY A 65 1.11 3.06 -5.46
CA GLY A 65 0.71 1.80 -4.84
C GLY A 65 -0.24 1.97 -3.67
N GLY A 66 -0.61 0.83 -3.10
CA GLY A 66 -1.63 0.70 -2.07
C GLY A 66 -1.39 -0.49 -1.17
N VAL A 67 -2.25 -0.62 -0.17
CA VAL A 67 -2.32 -1.84 0.63
C VAL A 67 -3.18 -2.85 -0.14
N ILE A 68 -2.92 -4.14 0.04
CA ILE A 68 -3.67 -5.20 -0.64
C ILE A 68 -5.01 -5.39 0.08
N GLY A 69 -6.11 -5.31 -0.66
CA GLY A 69 -7.46 -5.57 -0.14
C GLY A 69 -7.64 -7.02 0.29
N ALA A 70 -8.56 -7.26 1.23
CA ALA A 70 -8.89 -8.63 1.64
C ALA A 70 -9.44 -9.43 0.45
N GLY A 71 -8.76 -10.52 0.09
CA GLY A 71 -9.11 -11.37 -1.06
C GLY A 71 -8.57 -10.90 -2.40
N GLU A 72 -7.80 -9.81 -2.44
CA GLU A 72 -7.04 -9.42 -3.64
C GLU A 72 -5.75 -10.25 -3.74
N GLU A 73 -5.45 -10.69 -4.96
CA GLU A 73 -4.17 -11.31 -5.28
C GLU A 73 -3.09 -10.22 -5.47
N PRO A 74 -1.86 -10.41 -4.95
CA PRO A 74 -0.82 -9.39 -5.00
C PRO A 74 -0.54 -8.83 -6.41
N ASP A 75 -0.53 -9.69 -7.42
CA ASP A 75 -0.23 -9.30 -8.81
C ASP A 75 -1.35 -8.44 -9.44
N ALA A 76 -2.58 -8.54 -8.92
CA ALA A 76 -3.73 -7.77 -9.39
C ALA A 76 -3.96 -6.47 -8.59
N ALA A 77 -3.22 -6.27 -7.50
CA ALA A 77 -3.42 -5.15 -6.57
C ALA A 77 -2.56 -3.91 -6.90
N ALA A 78 -2.01 -3.81 -8.11
CA ALA A 78 -1.08 -2.74 -8.54
C ALA A 78 -1.70 -1.79 -9.57
#